data_AF-A0A7C2W961-F1
#
_entry.id   AF-A0A7C2W961-F1
#
_cell.length_a   1.000
_cell.length_b   1.000
_cell.length_c   1.000
_cell.angle_alpha   90.00
_cell.angle_beta   90.00
_cell.angle_gamma   90.00
#
_symmetry.space_group_name_H-M   'P 1'
#
loop_
_entity.id
_entity.type
_entity.pdbx_description
1 polymer ?
#
loop_
_entity_poly.entity_id
_entity_poly.type
_entity_poly.pdbx_seq_one_letter_code
_entity_poly.pdbx_strand_id
1 'polypeptide(L)'
;GHGGPEAWDTWSGNISFTTDNVDSLTNENKYCAVFSIACKTGKFDWDWGDCLAEAFCKKSNGGAVGVVAAFDDTPDDTNNIFDGWLYTFTYGAPHCNIGTALDAAIFFTQQDTTPYTYILRYTWFGDPLLDLYVTPIYGAPSLAGLELSSKRITKMEKTTLLQNFPNEANPETWIPFVLAKPADVVIEIYDVRGKLIRRLELGHKDAGMYITKDKAAYWDGKNEKGERVTSGIYFYTMKAGDFMSTRKMVILR
;
A
#
# COMPACT_ATOMS: atom_id res chain seq x y z
N GLY A 1 -11.83 -12.55 7.53
CA GLY A 1 -12.52 -13.44 8.48
C GLY A 1 -13.06 -12.58 9.61
N HIS A 2 -13.42 -13.19 10.73
CA HIS A 2 -13.73 -12.41 11.94
C HIS A 2 -12.50 -12.37 12.86
N GLY A 3 -12.50 -11.41 13.77
CA GLY A 3 -11.40 -11.24 14.72
C GLY A 3 -11.89 -10.52 15.97
N GLY A 4 -11.19 -10.81 17.05
CA GLY A 4 -11.31 -10.10 18.31
C GLY A 4 -9.92 -9.73 18.82
N PRO A 5 -9.85 -9.02 19.97
CA PRO A 5 -8.59 -8.64 20.59
C PRO A 5 -7.63 -9.81 20.75
N GLU A 6 -8.11 -11.01 21.07
CA GLU A 6 -7.27 -12.16 21.42
C GLU A 6 -7.41 -13.35 20.44
N ALA A 7 -8.16 -13.20 19.34
CA ALA A 7 -8.52 -14.34 18.51
C ALA A 7 -8.77 -14.02 17.03
N TRP A 8 -8.52 -15.02 16.18
CA TRP A 8 -9.09 -15.14 14.86
C TRP A 8 -10.25 -16.13 14.84
N ASP A 9 -11.32 -15.70 14.19
CA ASP A 9 -12.54 -16.46 14.04
C ASP A 9 -12.78 -16.76 12.56
N THR A 10 -13.32 -17.94 12.27
CA THR A 10 -13.78 -18.27 10.92
C THR A 10 -14.99 -17.41 10.54
N TRP A 11 -15.32 -17.35 9.26
CA TRP A 11 -16.56 -16.71 8.78
C TRP A 11 -17.84 -17.35 9.36
N SER A 12 -17.76 -18.58 9.87
CA SER A 12 -18.87 -19.23 10.58
C SER A 12 -18.95 -18.87 12.06
N GLY A 13 -18.05 -17.99 12.55
CA GLY A 13 -18.00 -17.54 13.95
C GLY A 13 -17.35 -18.54 14.91
N ASN A 14 -16.64 -19.55 14.41
CA ASN A 14 -15.90 -20.48 15.28
C ASN A 14 -14.51 -19.92 15.55
N ILE A 15 -14.10 -19.90 16.82
CA ILE A 15 -12.73 -19.55 17.22
C ILE A 15 -11.77 -20.55 16.57
N SER A 16 -10.87 -20.04 15.75
CA SER A 16 -9.92 -20.85 15.00
C SER A 16 -8.51 -20.79 15.59
N PHE A 17 -8.14 -19.67 16.21
CA PHE A 17 -6.78 -19.44 16.72
C PHE A 17 -6.76 -18.28 17.73
N THR A 18 -6.07 -18.43 18.85
CA THR A 18 -6.03 -17.43 19.94
C THR A 18 -4.59 -17.07 20.34
N THR A 19 -4.45 -16.10 21.24
CA THR A 19 -3.18 -15.77 21.92
C THR A 19 -2.55 -16.98 22.62
N ASP A 20 -3.32 -17.85 23.28
CA ASP A 20 -2.81 -19.10 23.87
C ASP A 20 -2.17 -20.03 22.81
N ASN A 21 -2.69 -20.01 21.57
CA ASN A 21 -2.10 -20.75 20.47
C ASN A 21 -0.78 -20.11 20.01
N VAL A 22 -0.66 -18.79 20.05
CA VAL A 22 0.60 -18.07 19.81
C VAL A 22 1.66 -18.50 20.83
N ASP A 23 1.29 -18.58 22.10
CA ASP A 23 2.20 -19.01 23.18
C ASP A 23 2.70 -20.45 22.99
N SER A 24 1.91 -21.27 22.31
CA SER A 24 2.25 -22.65 21.99
C SER A 24 3.11 -22.80 20.73
N LEU A 25 3.41 -21.72 20.01
CA LEU A 25 4.23 -21.76 18.80
C LEU A 25 5.70 -22.15 19.10
N THR A 26 6.23 -23.01 18.23
CA THR A 26 7.58 -23.58 18.30
C THR A 26 8.40 -23.29 17.03
N ASN A 27 8.06 -22.20 16.32
CA ASN A 27 8.73 -21.86 15.06
C ASN A 27 10.15 -21.29 15.24
N GLU A 28 10.62 -21.09 16.47
CA GLU A 28 12.00 -20.67 16.79
C GLU A 28 12.42 -19.45 15.95
N ASN A 29 13.50 -19.55 15.17
CA ASN A 29 14.02 -18.49 14.31
C ASN A 29 13.34 -18.40 12.93
N LYS A 30 12.23 -19.12 12.71
CA LYS A 30 11.48 -19.13 11.44
C LYS A 30 10.27 -18.21 11.55
N TYR A 31 10.53 -16.92 11.59
CA TYR A 31 9.49 -15.90 11.70
C TYR A 31 8.75 -15.71 10.37
N CYS A 32 7.43 -15.50 10.46
CA CYS A 32 6.62 -15.04 9.33
C CYS A 32 6.17 -13.59 9.54
N ALA A 33 5.82 -12.91 8.45
CA ALA A 33 4.96 -11.74 8.52
C ALA A 33 3.50 -12.19 8.52
N VAL A 34 2.68 -11.57 9.36
CA VAL A 34 1.25 -11.92 9.49
C VAL A 34 0.40 -10.76 8.98
N PHE A 35 -0.53 -11.05 8.08
CA PHE A 35 -1.48 -10.08 7.55
C PHE A 35 -2.86 -10.39 8.13
N SER A 36 -3.18 -9.79 9.28
CA SER A 36 -4.44 -9.98 10.00
C SER A 36 -5.51 -9.03 9.49
N ILE A 37 -6.19 -9.41 8.42
CA ILE A 37 -7.31 -8.66 7.84
C ILE A 37 -8.62 -9.04 8.57
N ALA A 38 -8.74 -8.56 9.80
CA ALA A 38 -9.87 -8.82 10.71
C ALA A 38 -9.98 -7.76 11.81
N CYS A 39 -11.20 -7.57 12.33
CA CYS A 39 -11.51 -6.61 13.39
C CYS A 39 -10.66 -6.80 14.64
N LYS A 40 -10.24 -5.70 15.28
CA LYS A 40 -9.71 -5.64 16.66
C LYS A 40 -8.49 -6.50 17.01
N THR A 41 -7.91 -7.24 16.07
CA THR A 41 -6.73 -8.08 16.30
C THR A 41 -5.47 -7.29 16.68
N GLY A 42 -5.48 -5.98 16.47
CA GLY A 42 -4.45 -5.03 16.88
C GLY A 42 -4.95 -4.03 17.93
N LYS A 43 -5.93 -4.41 18.75
CA LYS A 43 -6.45 -3.57 19.83
C LYS A 43 -5.44 -3.49 20.98
N PHE A 44 -4.35 -2.73 20.79
CA PHE A 44 -3.24 -2.63 21.75
C PHE A 44 -3.57 -1.85 23.04
N ASP A 45 -4.74 -1.22 23.09
CA ASP A 45 -5.31 -0.60 24.30
C ASP A 45 -6.29 -1.55 25.02
N TRP A 46 -6.17 -2.85 24.79
CA TRP A 46 -7.02 -3.86 25.39
C TRP A 46 -6.68 -4.05 26.88
N ASP A 47 -7.67 -3.88 27.74
CA ASP A 47 -7.46 -3.90 29.20
C ASP A 47 -7.13 -5.29 29.78
N TRP A 48 -7.34 -6.37 29.01
CA TRP A 48 -7.32 -7.74 29.53
C TRP A 48 -6.05 -8.53 29.14
N GLY A 49 -5.09 -7.86 28.49
CA GLY A 49 -3.82 -8.46 28.11
C GLY A 49 -3.34 -8.00 26.74
N ASP A 50 -2.36 -8.72 26.21
CA ASP A 50 -1.83 -8.46 24.88
C ASP A 50 -2.88 -8.83 23.82
N CYS A 51 -3.12 -7.92 22.87
CA CYS A 51 -3.89 -8.29 21.69
C CYS A 51 -3.13 -9.31 20.83
N LEU A 52 -3.82 -9.94 19.87
CA LEU A 52 -3.29 -11.01 19.04
C LEU A 52 -2.01 -10.58 18.30
N ALA A 53 -1.99 -9.36 17.75
CA ALA A 53 -0.81 -8.81 17.09
C ALA A 53 0.36 -8.63 18.06
N GLU A 54 0.12 -8.15 19.28
CA GLU A 54 1.14 -8.02 20.30
C GLU A 54 1.66 -9.39 20.75
N ALA A 55 0.79 -10.37 20.97
CA ALA A 55 1.18 -11.72 21.34
C ALA A 55 2.13 -12.33 20.29
N PHE A 56 1.82 -12.18 19.00
CA PHE A 56 2.69 -12.64 17.91
C PHE A 56 4.06 -11.97 17.93
N CYS A 57 4.14 -10.66 18.16
CA CYS A 57 5.39 -9.91 18.17
C CYS A 57 6.20 -10.09 19.46
N LYS A 58 5.54 -10.31 20.61
CA LYS A 58 6.18 -10.46 21.94
C LYS A 58 6.63 -11.89 22.22
N LYS A 59 6.13 -12.88 21.46
CA LYS A 59 6.48 -14.29 21.63
C LYS A 59 7.99 -14.52 21.58
N SER A 60 8.57 -14.94 22.70
CA SER A 60 9.98 -15.32 22.74
C SER A 60 10.20 -16.62 21.95
N ASN A 61 11.27 -16.66 21.16
CA ASN A 61 11.70 -17.85 20.38
C ASN A 61 10.60 -18.41 19.46
N GLY A 62 9.88 -17.53 18.76
CA GLY A 62 8.83 -17.88 17.81
C GLY A 62 7.94 -16.68 17.49
N GLY A 63 6.74 -16.93 17.00
CA GLY A 63 5.79 -15.87 16.64
C GLY A 63 6.08 -15.25 15.27
N ALA A 64 5.92 -13.93 15.16
CA ALA A 64 5.99 -13.20 13.90
C ALA A 64 7.09 -12.13 13.91
N VAL A 65 7.67 -11.85 12.74
CA VAL A 65 8.58 -10.71 12.54
C VAL A 65 7.82 -9.38 12.56
N GLY A 66 6.53 -9.44 12.26
CA GLY A 66 5.59 -8.33 12.41
C GLY A 66 4.20 -8.71 11.93
N VAL A 67 3.22 -7.88 12.29
CA VAL A 67 1.80 -8.13 12.07
C VAL A 67 1.11 -6.86 11.54
N VAL A 68 0.40 -6.94 10.42
CA VAL A 68 -0.61 -5.94 10.05
C VAL A 68 -1.90 -6.30 10.78
N ALA A 69 -2.47 -5.40 11.56
CA ALA A 69 -3.72 -5.65 12.30
C ALA A 69 -4.55 -4.38 12.50
N ALA A 70 -5.87 -4.56 12.62
CA ALA A 70 -6.80 -3.47 12.88
C ALA A 70 -7.02 -3.26 14.38
N PHE A 71 -6.96 -2.00 14.82
CA PHE A 71 -7.24 -1.59 16.19
C PHE A 71 -8.73 -1.69 16.58
N ASP A 72 -9.64 -1.51 15.62
CA ASP A 72 -11.09 -1.50 15.83
C ASP A 72 -11.81 -2.25 14.70
N ASP A 73 -13.14 -2.22 14.69
CA ASP A 73 -13.97 -2.90 13.71
C ASP A 73 -13.66 -2.42 12.29
N THR A 74 -13.59 -3.34 11.33
CA THR A 74 -13.35 -3.01 9.92
C THR A 74 -14.36 -3.76 9.05
N PRO A 75 -15.07 -3.07 8.14
CA PRO A 75 -16.08 -3.73 7.32
C PRO A 75 -15.43 -4.54 6.19
N ASP A 76 -16.10 -5.62 5.79
CA ASP A 76 -15.58 -6.61 4.84
C ASP A 76 -15.23 -6.02 3.47
N ASP A 77 -16.02 -5.06 2.98
CA ASP A 77 -15.79 -4.40 1.71
C ASP A 77 -14.47 -3.62 1.68
N THR A 78 -14.21 -2.84 2.74
CA THR A 78 -12.97 -2.10 2.94
C THR A 78 -11.79 -3.04 3.11
N ASN A 79 -11.97 -4.11 3.89
CA ASN A 79 -10.96 -5.14 4.11
C ASN A 79 -10.52 -5.82 2.81
N ASN A 80 -11.47 -6.18 1.94
CA ASN A 80 -11.16 -6.84 0.67
C ASN A 80 -10.37 -5.93 -0.29
N ILE A 81 -10.70 -4.63 -0.33
CA ILE A 81 -9.97 -3.65 -1.16
C ILE A 81 -8.57 -3.43 -0.59
N PHE A 82 -8.47 -3.27 0.73
CA PHE A 82 -7.21 -3.10 1.41
C PHE A 82 -6.26 -4.26 1.23
N ASP A 83 -6.73 -5.49 1.41
CA ASP A 83 -5.92 -6.71 1.25
C ASP A 83 -5.31 -6.77 -0.16
N GLY A 84 -6.09 -6.43 -1.18
CA GLY A 84 -5.62 -6.33 -2.57
C GLY A 84 -4.50 -5.29 -2.75
N TRP A 85 -4.68 -4.08 -2.21
CA TRP A 85 -3.64 -3.04 -2.28
C TRP A 85 -2.41 -3.39 -1.47
N LEU A 86 -2.58 -3.93 -0.26
CA LEU A 86 -1.50 -4.34 0.61
C LEU A 86 -0.65 -5.43 -0.03
N TYR A 87 -1.29 -6.44 -0.64
CA TYR A 87 -0.58 -7.43 -1.44
C TYR A 87 0.19 -6.78 -2.60
N THR A 88 -0.47 -5.88 -3.33
CA THR A 88 0.13 -5.20 -4.50
C THR A 88 1.37 -4.41 -4.12
N PHE A 89 1.36 -3.66 -3.03
CA PHE A 89 2.52 -2.86 -2.63
C PHE A 89 3.58 -3.65 -1.86
N THR A 90 3.19 -4.73 -1.17
CA THR A 90 4.15 -5.57 -0.44
C THR A 90 4.94 -6.48 -1.39
N TYR A 91 4.29 -7.06 -2.40
CA TYR A 91 4.89 -8.08 -3.27
C TYR A 91 4.98 -7.66 -4.74
N GLY A 92 4.37 -6.54 -5.13
CA GLY A 92 4.56 -5.95 -6.45
C GLY A 92 5.93 -5.31 -6.63
N ALA A 93 6.29 -5.01 -7.87
CA ALA A 93 7.53 -4.33 -8.21
C ALA A 93 7.31 -2.81 -8.35
N PRO A 94 8.27 -1.93 -7.96
CA PRO A 94 9.47 -2.25 -7.22
C PRO A 94 9.12 -2.63 -5.78
N HIS A 95 9.96 -3.48 -5.22
CA HIS A 95 9.88 -3.87 -3.82
C HIS A 95 10.10 -2.64 -2.92
N CYS A 96 9.27 -2.51 -1.89
CA CYS A 96 9.39 -1.47 -0.88
C CYS A 96 9.20 -2.09 0.52
N ASN A 97 9.72 -1.42 1.55
CA ASN A 97 9.53 -1.88 2.92
C ASN A 97 8.05 -1.90 3.33
N ILE A 98 7.72 -2.72 4.31
CA ILE A 98 6.34 -2.94 4.75
C ILE A 98 5.64 -1.65 5.20
N GLY A 99 6.36 -0.70 5.82
CA GLY A 99 5.79 0.59 6.20
C GLY A 99 5.32 1.40 4.99
N THR A 100 6.15 1.45 3.95
CA THR A 100 5.81 2.08 2.66
C THR A 100 4.63 1.37 1.99
N ALA A 101 4.65 0.04 1.97
CA ALA A 101 3.58 -0.75 1.36
C ALA A 101 2.24 -0.55 2.08
N LEU A 102 2.26 -0.51 3.42
CA LEU A 102 1.08 -0.27 4.24
C LEU A 102 0.53 1.15 4.02
N ASP A 103 1.38 2.18 4.02
CA ASP A 103 0.97 3.57 3.78
C ASP A 103 0.31 3.73 2.41
N ALA A 104 0.92 3.17 1.36
CA ALA A 104 0.33 3.13 0.03
C ALA A 104 -1.00 2.37 0.04
N ALA A 105 -1.07 1.18 0.64
CA ALA A 105 -2.31 0.41 0.67
C ALA A 105 -3.46 1.14 1.36
N ILE A 106 -3.18 1.81 2.48
CA ILE A 106 -4.16 2.64 3.17
C ILE A 106 -4.61 3.77 2.25
N PHE A 107 -3.68 4.54 1.67
CA PHE A 107 -4.01 5.67 0.81
C PHE A 107 -4.90 5.28 -0.37
N PHE A 108 -4.58 4.20 -1.07
CA PHE A 108 -5.35 3.75 -2.23
C PHE A 108 -6.73 3.21 -1.82
N THR A 109 -6.81 2.48 -0.71
CA THR A 109 -8.11 2.04 -0.17
C THR A 109 -9.02 3.21 0.15
N GLN A 110 -8.48 4.32 0.67
CA GLN A 110 -9.25 5.55 0.92
C GLN A 110 -9.85 6.17 -0.34
N GLN A 111 -9.25 5.94 -1.51
CA GLN A 111 -9.80 6.44 -2.79
C GLN A 111 -10.95 5.55 -3.30
N ASP A 112 -10.96 4.28 -2.91
CA ASP A 112 -11.87 3.26 -3.42
C ASP A 112 -13.02 2.93 -2.45
N THR A 113 -12.99 3.45 -1.22
CA THR A 113 -13.96 3.14 -0.16
C THR A 113 -14.58 4.38 0.46
N THR A 114 -15.83 4.26 0.89
CA THR A 114 -16.53 5.28 1.68
C THR A 114 -17.31 4.62 2.81
N PRO A 115 -17.15 5.04 4.09
CA PRO A 115 -16.26 6.10 4.55
C PRO A 115 -14.79 5.64 4.58
N TYR A 116 -13.89 6.50 4.09
CA TYR A 116 -12.44 6.24 4.00
C TYR A 116 -11.74 6.14 5.38
N THR A 117 -12.47 6.37 6.48
CA THR A 117 -11.89 6.39 7.83
C THR A 117 -11.71 4.99 8.42
N TYR A 118 -12.42 3.97 7.92
CA TYR A 118 -12.28 2.61 8.43
C TYR A 118 -10.88 2.04 8.20
N ILE A 119 -10.26 2.37 7.07
CA ILE A 119 -8.93 1.85 6.77
C ILE A 119 -7.82 2.42 7.65
N LEU A 120 -8.03 3.62 8.22
CA LEU A 120 -7.09 4.23 9.17
C LEU A 120 -6.95 3.46 10.49
N ARG A 121 -7.72 2.38 10.68
CA ARG A 121 -7.67 1.50 11.85
C ARG A 121 -6.55 0.45 11.75
N TYR A 122 -5.99 0.22 10.56
CA TYR A 122 -4.89 -0.72 10.37
C TYR A 122 -3.54 -0.09 10.72
N THR A 123 -2.68 -0.89 11.36
CA THR A 123 -1.30 -0.52 11.66
C THR A 123 -0.35 -1.71 11.50
N TRP A 124 0.95 -1.44 11.46
CA TRP A 124 2.01 -2.44 11.48
C TRP A 124 2.60 -2.54 12.90
N PHE A 125 2.57 -3.74 13.46
CA PHE A 125 3.29 -4.11 14.67
C PHE A 125 4.62 -4.71 14.25
N GLY A 126 5.73 -3.99 14.49
CA GLY A 126 7.07 -4.43 14.12
C GLY A 126 7.92 -3.29 13.56
N ASP A 127 9.03 -3.64 12.92
CA ASP A 127 9.90 -2.65 12.25
C ASP A 127 9.28 -2.23 10.90
N PRO A 128 8.87 -0.97 10.71
CA PRO A 128 8.30 -0.52 9.44
C PRO A 128 9.31 -0.47 8.30
N LEU A 129 10.62 -0.49 8.59
CA LEU A 129 11.69 -0.54 7.59
C LEU A 129 12.00 -1.96 7.12
N LEU A 130 11.29 -2.96 7.62
CA LEU A 130 11.48 -4.35 7.21
C LEU A 130 11.13 -4.54 5.73
N ASP A 131 12.12 -5.00 4.98
CA ASP A 131 11.97 -5.45 3.61
C ASP A 131 11.51 -6.91 3.58
N LEU A 132 10.23 -7.14 3.25
CA LEU A 132 9.68 -8.49 3.14
C LEU A 132 10.09 -9.14 1.81
N TYR A 133 11.16 -9.93 1.83
CA TYR A 133 11.56 -10.70 0.65
C TYR A 133 10.73 -11.97 0.53
N VAL A 134 10.02 -12.10 -0.58
CA VAL A 134 9.69 -13.42 -1.12
C VAL A 134 10.87 -13.86 -1.98
N THR A 135 11.40 -15.07 -1.75
CA THR A 135 12.30 -15.66 -2.74
C THR A 135 11.55 -15.66 -4.08
N PRO A 136 12.11 -15.05 -5.15
CA PRO A 136 11.54 -15.25 -6.47
C PRO A 136 11.47 -16.74 -6.67
N ILE A 137 10.31 -17.26 -7.06
CA ILE A 137 10.13 -18.71 -7.14
C ILE A 137 10.89 -19.22 -8.38
N TYR A 138 12.21 -19.28 -8.30
CA TYR A 138 13.08 -19.96 -9.25
C TYR A 138 12.83 -21.46 -9.08
N GLY A 139 11.85 -21.98 -9.82
CA GLY A 139 11.53 -23.40 -9.86
C GLY A 139 10.15 -23.81 -9.34
N ALA A 140 9.20 -22.88 -9.12
CA ALA A 140 7.82 -23.32 -9.01
C ALA A 140 7.40 -23.93 -10.35
N PRO A 141 6.62 -25.03 -10.36
CA PRO A 141 5.92 -25.44 -11.56
C PRO A 141 5.21 -24.21 -12.10
N SER A 142 5.34 -23.97 -13.41
CA SER A 142 4.77 -22.80 -14.05
C SER A 142 3.33 -22.60 -13.57
N LEU A 143 2.94 -21.36 -13.32
CA LEU A 143 1.54 -20.96 -13.09
C LEU A 143 0.61 -21.30 -14.28
N ALA A 144 1.09 -22.07 -15.28
CA ALA A 144 0.34 -22.64 -16.37
C ALA A 144 -0.64 -23.71 -15.84
N GLY A 145 -1.75 -23.25 -15.29
CA GLY A 145 -2.81 -24.12 -14.77
C GLY A 145 -3.65 -23.49 -13.66
N LEU A 146 -3.15 -22.43 -13.03
CA LEU A 146 -3.99 -21.55 -12.21
C LEU A 146 -4.67 -20.55 -13.16
N GLU A 147 -5.84 -20.91 -13.68
CA GLU A 147 -6.81 -19.88 -14.04
C GLU A 147 -7.19 -19.13 -12.75
N LEU A 148 -6.39 -18.12 -12.41
CA LEU A 148 -6.91 -16.99 -11.65
C LEU A 148 -8.16 -16.58 -12.41
N SER A 149 -9.34 -16.73 -11.82
CA SER A 149 -10.57 -16.24 -12.43
C SER A 149 -10.38 -14.74 -12.65
N SER A 150 -9.94 -14.37 -13.84
CA SER A 150 -9.49 -13.03 -14.24
C SER A 150 -10.64 -12.04 -14.32
N LYS A 151 -11.79 -12.40 -13.75
CA LYS A 151 -13.09 -11.77 -13.92
C LYS A 151 -13.32 -10.55 -13.03
N ARG A 152 -12.33 -10.10 -12.23
CA ARG A 152 -12.48 -8.89 -11.39
C ARG A 152 -11.31 -7.89 -11.34
N ILE A 153 -10.12 -8.19 -11.88
CA ILE A 153 -8.97 -7.26 -11.80
C ILE A 153 -8.66 -6.55 -13.13
N THR A 154 -9.22 -7.01 -14.25
CA THR A 154 -8.74 -6.63 -15.60
C THR A 154 -9.41 -5.41 -16.24
N LYS A 155 -10.35 -4.74 -15.56
CA LYS A 155 -10.95 -3.51 -16.08
C LYS A 155 -10.67 -2.35 -15.13
N MET A 156 -9.61 -1.61 -15.40
CA MET A 156 -9.38 -0.30 -14.80
C MET A 156 -10.52 0.60 -15.26
N GLU A 157 -11.58 0.75 -14.47
CA GLU A 157 -12.78 1.46 -14.93
C GLU A 157 -12.59 2.97 -14.99
N LYS A 158 -11.57 3.50 -14.30
CA LYS A 158 -11.36 4.94 -14.14
C LYS A 158 -9.89 5.35 -14.21
N THR A 159 -9.59 6.24 -15.16
CA THR A 159 -8.31 6.95 -15.18
C THR A 159 -8.21 7.82 -13.92
N THR A 160 -7.08 7.72 -13.20
CA THR A 160 -6.90 8.39 -11.91
C THR A 160 -5.46 8.86 -11.74
N LEU A 161 -5.28 10.11 -11.34
CA LEU A 161 -3.99 10.61 -10.84
C LEU A 161 -3.91 10.34 -9.35
N LEU A 162 -2.78 9.81 -8.88
CA LEU A 162 -2.58 9.40 -7.49
C LEU A 162 -1.59 10.32 -6.79
N GLN A 163 -1.49 10.22 -5.47
CA GLN A 163 -0.57 11.02 -4.67
C GLN A 163 0.87 10.63 -5.02
N ASN A 164 1.75 11.62 -5.18
CA ASN A 164 3.18 11.37 -5.39
C ASN A 164 3.75 10.57 -4.21
N PHE A 165 4.74 9.72 -4.48
CA PHE A 165 5.40 8.92 -3.46
C PHE A 165 6.93 9.04 -3.57
N PRO A 166 7.67 9.21 -2.45
CA PRO A 166 7.15 9.55 -1.13
C PRO A 166 6.53 10.97 -1.12
N ASN A 167 5.64 11.25 -0.17
CA ASN A 167 5.15 12.59 0.14
C ASN A 167 5.15 12.75 1.67
N GLU A 168 6.06 13.50 2.28
CA GLU A 168 6.94 14.56 1.77
C GLU A 168 8.19 14.02 1.05
N ALA A 169 8.55 14.57 -0.12
CA ALA A 169 9.64 14.05 -0.95
C ALA A 169 11.00 14.72 -0.67
N ASN A 170 12.10 13.95 -0.72
CA ASN A 170 13.45 14.46 -0.48
C ASN A 170 14.51 13.82 -1.40
N PRO A 171 14.96 14.50 -2.48
CA PRO A 171 14.24 15.48 -3.27
C PRO A 171 13.48 14.84 -4.45
N GLU A 172 13.59 13.52 -4.60
CA GLU A 172 12.98 12.76 -5.69
C GLU A 172 11.63 12.17 -5.29
N THR A 173 10.75 12.05 -6.27
CA THR A 173 9.43 11.43 -6.10
C THR A 173 9.00 10.83 -7.42
N TRP A 174 8.12 9.82 -7.38
CA TRP A 174 7.36 9.41 -8.53
C TRP A 174 5.89 9.74 -8.34
N ILE A 175 5.21 9.99 -9.45
CA ILE A 175 3.82 10.40 -9.51
C ILE A 175 3.04 9.23 -10.12
N PRO A 176 2.39 8.41 -9.27
CA PRO A 176 1.65 7.26 -9.74
C PRO A 176 0.35 7.67 -10.42
N PHE A 177 -0.10 6.86 -11.38
CA PHE A 177 -1.38 7.04 -12.04
C PHE A 177 -1.94 5.72 -12.59
N VAL A 178 -3.22 5.76 -12.91
CA VAL A 178 -3.98 4.68 -13.52
C VAL A 178 -4.58 5.17 -14.83
N LEU A 179 -4.53 4.36 -15.87
CA LEU A 179 -5.22 4.59 -17.14
C LEU A 179 -6.32 3.56 -17.36
N ALA A 180 -7.55 4.01 -17.56
CA ALA A 180 -8.68 3.14 -17.96
C ALA A 180 -8.65 2.75 -19.44
N LYS A 181 -8.06 3.60 -20.27
CA LYS A 181 -7.88 3.42 -21.71
C LYS A 181 -6.49 3.92 -22.11
N PRO A 182 -5.89 3.41 -23.20
CA PRO A 182 -4.63 3.94 -23.70
C PRO A 182 -4.71 5.45 -23.97
N ALA A 183 -3.66 6.19 -23.63
CA ALA A 183 -3.60 7.63 -23.79
C ALA A 183 -2.15 8.13 -23.82
N ASP A 184 -1.92 9.29 -24.45
CA ASP A 184 -0.69 10.05 -24.26
C ASP A 184 -0.73 10.76 -22.91
N VAL A 185 0.29 10.52 -22.08
CA VAL A 185 0.35 11.07 -20.72
C VAL A 185 1.42 12.14 -20.60
N VAL A 186 0.99 13.30 -20.09
CA VAL A 186 1.87 14.41 -19.72
C VAL A 186 1.58 14.80 -18.28
N ILE A 187 2.63 15.00 -17.49
CA ILE A 187 2.52 15.57 -16.14
C ILE A 187 3.27 16.91 -16.10
N GLU A 188 2.56 17.96 -15.71
CA GLU A 188 3.11 19.32 -15.57
C GLU A 188 3.14 19.69 -14.09
N ILE A 189 4.30 20.18 -13.62
CA ILE A 189 4.56 20.52 -12.22
C ILE A 189 4.67 22.05 -12.10
N TYR A 190 3.99 22.63 -11.12
CA TYR A 190 3.85 24.07 -10.91
C TYR A 190 4.22 24.47 -9.48
N ASP A 191 4.72 25.69 -9.30
CA ASP A 191 4.82 26.32 -7.99
C ASP A 191 3.47 26.89 -7.52
N VAL A 192 3.41 27.40 -6.29
CA VAL A 192 2.21 28.03 -5.70
C VAL A 192 1.71 29.27 -6.44
N ARG A 193 2.50 29.85 -7.34
CA ARG A 193 2.12 31.00 -8.17
C ARG A 193 1.60 30.56 -9.56
N GLY A 194 1.51 29.25 -9.80
CA GLY A 194 1.11 28.69 -11.08
C GLY A 194 2.23 28.72 -12.14
N LYS A 195 3.48 29.00 -11.75
CA LYS A 195 4.61 28.96 -12.69
C LYS A 195 4.95 27.50 -12.99
N LEU A 196 5.03 27.15 -14.27
CA LEU A 196 5.52 25.84 -14.70
C LEU A 196 6.99 25.66 -14.29
N ILE A 197 7.24 24.60 -13.54
CA ILE A 197 8.55 24.22 -13.01
C ILE A 197 9.18 23.13 -13.86
N ARG A 198 8.40 22.09 -14.20
CA ARG A 198 8.86 20.93 -14.96
C ARG A 198 7.70 20.30 -15.72
N ARG A 199 7.97 19.79 -16.91
CA ARG A 199 7.06 18.96 -17.70
C ARG A 199 7.68 17.58 -17.92
N LEU A 200 6.90 16.54 -17.63
CA LEU A 200 7.27 15.14 -17.78
C LEU A 200 6.41 14.55 -18.90
N GLU A 201 7.02 14.33 -20.06
CA GLU A 201 6.35 13.72 -21.22
C GLU A 201 6.57 12.21 -21.21
N LEU A 202 5.55 11.46 -20.81
CA LEU A 202 5.62 9.99 -20.72
C LEU A 202 5.25 9.31 -22.04
N GLY A 203 4.69 10.07 -22.98
CA GLY A 203 4.23 9.58 -24.28
C GLY A 203 3.01 8.67 -24.18
N HIS A 204 2.82 7.86 -25.21
CA HIS A 204 1.73 6.90 -25.28
C HIS A 204 1.89 5.79 -24.25
N LYS A 205 0.82 5.52 -23.48
CA LYS A 205 0.76 4.50 -22.45
C LYS A 205 -0.52 3.68 -22.64
N ASP A 206 -0.40 2.36 -22.56
CA ASP A 206 -1.55 1.45 -22.57
C ASP A 206 -2.40 1.56 -21.29
N ALA A 207 -3.62 1.06 -21.34
CA ALA A 207 -4.45 0.93 -20.14
C ALA A 207 -3.74 0.08 -19.08
N GLY A 208 -3.75 0.53 -17.84
CA GLY A 208 -3.04 -0.16 -16.76
C GLY A 208 -2.66 0.73 -15.59
N MET A 209 -1.89 0.13 -14.68
CA MET A 209 -1.40 0.75 -13.45
C MET A 209 0.07 1.15 -13.60
N TYR A 210 0.35 2.42 -13.35
CA TYR A 210 1.68 3.02 -13.35
C TYR A 210 1.99 3.55 -11.95
N ILE A 211 2.02 2.62 -10.98
CA ILE A 211 2.13 2.95 -9.54
C ILE A 211 3.56 2.82 -8.98
N THR A 212 4.42 2.23 -9.79
CA THR A 212 5.71 1.67 -9.42
C THR A 212 6.80 2.66 -9.83
N LYS A 213 7.90 2.83 -9.08
CA LYS A 213 8.93 3.87 -9.38
C LYS A 213 9.45 3.83 -10.83
N ASP A 214 9.57 2.62 -11.40
CA ASP A 214 10.03 2.36 -12.77
C ASP A 214 8.97 2.64 -13.86
N LYS A 215 7.68 2.65 -13.52
CA LYS A 215 6.58 2.85 -14.47
C LYS A 215 5.88 4.22 -14.33
N ALA A 216 5.83 4.73 -13.12
CA ALA A 216 5.24 6.03 -12.78
C ALA A 216 6.05 7.19 -13.36
N ALA A 217 5.48 8.40 -13.30
CA ALA A 217 6.22 9.58 -13.75
C ALA A 217 7.28 9.96 -12.71
N TYR A 218 8.55 9.95 -13.08
CA TYR A 218 9.63 10.28 -12.15
C TYR A 218 9.98 11.77 -12.19
N TRP A 219 10.12 12.39 -11.02
CA TRP A 219 10.63 13.74 -10.86
C TRP A 219 11.82 13.77 -9.90
N ASP A 220 12.94 14.34 -10.35
CA ASP A 220 14.20 14.44 -9.59
C ASP A 220 14.32 15.73 -8.76
N GLY A 221 13.22 16.47 -8.58
CA GLY A 221 13.21 17.73 -7.83
C GLY A 221 13.95 18.87 -8.53
N LYS A 222 14.07 18.84 -9.87
CA LYS A 222 14.67 19.91 -10.67
C LYS A 222 13.66 20.57 -11.60
N ASN A 223 13.92 21.82 -11.93
CA ASN A 223 13.16 22.58 -12.92
C ASN A 223 13.62 22.25 -14.37
N GLU A 224 13.03 22.90 -15.37
CA GLU A 224 13.42 22.77 -16.78
C GLU A 224 14.90 23.07 -17.07
N LYS A 225 15.52 23.95 -16.30
CA LYS A 225 16.95 24.31 -16.44
C LYS A 225 17.90 23.30 -15.77
N GLY A 226 17.36 22.24 -15.15
CA GLY A 226 18.13 21.32 -14.32
C GLY A 226 18.54 21.91 -12.98
N GLU A 227 17.96 23.06 -12.59
CA GLU A 227 18.20 23.66 -11.29
C GLU A 227 17.29 23.02 -10.25
N ARG A 228 17.88 22.79 -9.10
CA ARG A 228 17.28 22.17 -7.94
C ARG A 228 16.21 23.10 -7.32
N VAL A 229 14.95 22.67 -7.24
CA VAL A 229 13.82 23.48 -6.68
C VAL A 229 13.87 23.64 -5.15
N THR A 230 13.34 24.72 -4.58
CA THR A 230 13.37 24.96 -3.12
C THR A 230 12.35 24.11 -2.36
N SER A 231 12.54 23.91 -1.05
CA SER A 231 11.53 23.31 -0.18
C SER A 231 10.22 24.09 -0.27
N GLY A 232 9.09 23.39 -0.23
CA GLY A 232 7.77 24.02 -0.29
C GLY A 232 6.70 23.17 -0.96
N ILE A 233 5.56 23.80 -1.20
CA ILE A 233 4.39 23.18 -1.83
C ILE A 233 4.50 23.34 -3.35
N TYR A 234 4.25 22.25 -4.05
CA TYR A 234 4.13 22.20 -5.50
C TYR A 234 2.81 21.54 -5.89
N PHE A 235 2.35 21.82 -7.10
CA PHE A 235 1.18 21.18 -7.67
C PHE A 235 1.59 20.43 -8.93
N TYR A 236 0.97 19.30 -9.20
CA TYR A 236 1.19 18.57 -10.44
C TYR A 236 -0.14 18.21 -11.08
N THR A 237 -0.22 18.40 -12.38
CA THR A 237 -1.41 18.15 -13.20
C THR A 237 -1.08 17.08 -14.22
N MET A 238 -1.86 15.99 -14.22
CA MET A 238 -1.79 14.97 -15.27
C MET A 238 -2.83 15.26 -16.33
N LYS A 239 -2.42 15.10 -17.59
CA LYS A 239 -3.27 15.11 -18.78
C LYS A 239 -3.15 13.76 -19.47
N ALA A 240 -4.29 13.10 -19.71
CA ALA A 240 -4.36 11.80 -20.39
C ALA A 240 -5.66 11.71 -21.21
N GLY A 241 -5.60 12.07 -22.49
CA GLY A 241 -6.80 12.28 -23.32
C GLY A 241 -7.70 13.37 -22.72
N ASP A 242 -8.98 13.06 -22.50
CA ASP A 242 -9.95 13.98 -21.87
C ASP A 242 -9.80 14.09 -20.35
N PHE A 243 -8.98 13.23 -19.73
CA PHE A 243 -8.77 13.26 -18.30
C PHE A 243 -7.76 14.34 -17.91
N MET A 244 -8.15 15.18 -16.96
CA MET A 244 -7.26 16.13 -16.30
C MET A 244 -7.50 16.10 -14.79
N SER A 245 -6.42 16.00 -14.02
CA SER A 245 -6.49 16.04 -12.55
C SER A 245 -5.24 16.69 -11.98
N THR A 246 -5.40 17.42 -10.88
CA THR A 246 -4.32 18.14 -10.19
C THR A 246 -4.24 17.68 -8.75
N ARG A 247 -3.03 17.47 -8.25
CA ARG A 247 -2.74 17.17 -6.85
C ARG A 247 -1.60 18.06 -6.34
N LYS A 248 -1.46 18.15 -5.02
CA LYS A 248 -0.38 18.87 -4.34
C LYS A 248 0.69 17.90 -3.87
N MET A 249 1.94 18.35 -3.75
CA MET A 249 3.03 17.62 -3.12
C MET A 249 3.89 18.57 -2.29
N VAL A 250 4.59 18.03 -1.30
CA VAL A 250 5.55 18.77 -0.48
C VAL A 250 6.95 18.28 -0.81
N ILE A 251 7.84 19.21 -1.13
CA ILE A 251 9.27 18.96 -1.30
C ILE A 251 10.01 19.45 -0.06
N LEU A 252 10.82 18.57 0.53
CA LEU A 252 11.76 18.88 1.60
C LEU A 252 13.18 19.00 1.05
N ARG A 253 13.91 19.95 1.62
CA ARG A 253 15.36 20.08 1.59
C ARG A 253 15.84 20.76 2.84
#